data_AF-A0A834WAA9-F1
#
_entry.id   AF-A0A834WAA9-F1
#
_cell.length_a   1.000
_cell.length_b   1.000
_cell.length_c   1.000
_cell.angle_alpha   90.00
_cell.angle_beta   90.00
_cell.angle_gamma   90.00
#
_symmetry.space_group_name_H-M   'P 1'
#
loop_
_entity.id
_entity.type
_entity.pdbx_description
1 polymer ?
#
loop_
_entity_poly.entity_id
_entity_poly.type
_entity_poly.pdbx_seq_one_letter_code
_entity_poly.pdbx_strand_id
1 'polypeptide(L)'
;MGERRIKHYSNKHRILLVGEGDFSFSLCLANIVATSLDSKDSIGRNYSFYGERNLMSLKMYGCTIMHEVDAHTMTQHPLLANQHFDRIIFNFPHAGFIRKETSLLQIELHKEVVRGLMKSAGEMVSEDGEIHVTHKTTFPFTCWGIVDMAEEEGLCLVDEVAFWKEEYPEYNNVKGNGVSSVAIEGGDKDEVVVIGDEVDSVCLANSLRKKFKKRVTLEGDLGRMDSNWMMIPRLHTRKGDQCPINPYSSFGRRHSQVEEMTGNGDGEGHRA
;
A
#
# COMPACT_ATOMS: atom_id res chain seq x y z
N MET A 1 4.23 -24.82 19.06
CA MET A 1 4.83 -24.86 17.70
C MET A 1 6.08 -24.00 17.69
N GLY A 2 7.09 -24.36 16.89
CA GLY A 2 8.32 -23.56 16.74
C GLY A 2 8.12 -22.25 15.98
N GLU A 3 9.15 -21.40 15.98
CA GLU A 3 9.15 -20.15 15.22
C GLU A 3 9.27 -20.42 13.72
N ARG A 4 8.42 -19.77 12.93
CA ARG A 4 8.44 -19.77 11.46
C ARG A 4 8.48 -18.32 11.01
N ARG A 5 9.33 -18.02 10.02
CA ARG A 5 9.52 -16.67 9.49
C ARG A 5 9.40 -16.64 7.98
N ILE A 6 8.79 -15.58 7.48
CA ILE A 6 8.85 -15.15 6.09
C ILE A 6 9.43 -13.74 6.12
N LYS A 7 10.67 -13.59 5.64
CA LYS A 7 11.41 -12.33 5.63
C LYS A 7 11.42 -11.66 7.02
N HIS A 8 10.72 -10.54 7.16
CA HIS A 8 10.67 -9.71 8.36
C HIS A 8 9.52 -10.10 9.31
N TYR A 9 8.69 -11.09 8.93
CA TYR A 9 7.49 -11.48 9.66
C TYR A 9 7.66 -12.86 10.30
N SER A 10 7.38 -12.95 11.60
CA SER A 10 7.43 -14.17 12.39
C SER A 10 6.02 -14.57 12.80
N ASN A 11 5.74 -15.87 12.90
CA ASN A 11 4.49 -16.38 13.46
C ASN A 11 4.36 -16.16 14.99
N LYS A 12 5.29 -15.44 15.61
CA LYS A 12 5.18 -14.92 16.98
C LYS A 12 4.72 -13.47 17.03
N HIS A 13 4.84 -12.74 15.92
CA HIS A 13 4.35 -11.36 15.84
C HIS A 13 2.83 -11.37 15.83
N ARG A 14 2.23 -10.35 16.44
CA ARG A 14 0.86 -9.94 16.21
C ARG A 14 0.83 -8.90 15.10
N ILE A 15 0.15 -9.21 14.01
CA ILE A 15 0.27 -8.44 12.76
C ILE A 15 -1.10 -7.85 12.37
N LEU A 16 -1.12 -6.55 12.09
CA LEU A 16 -2.24 -5.84 11.47
C LEU A 16 -1.91 -5.58 9.99
N LEU A 17 -2.78 -6.05 9.10
CA LEU A 17 -2.74 -5.71 7.67
C LEU A 17 -3.82 -4.69 7.38
N VAL A 18 -3.44 -3.56 6.81
CA VAL A 18 -4.30 -2.41 6.55
C VAL A 18 -4.58 -2.31 5.06
N GLY A 19 -5.85 -2.14 4.69
CA GLY A 19 -6.25 -1.85 3.31
C GLY A 19 -6.06 -3.02 2.34
N GLU A 20 -6.25 -4.25 2.81
CA GLU A 20 -6.20 -5.45 1.96
C GLU A 20 -7.24 -5.36 0.83
N GLY A 21 -6.80 -5.69 -0.39
CA GLY A 21 -7.66 -5.84 -1.56
C GLY A 21 -8.27 -7.24 -1.61
N ASP A 22 -7.65 -8.16 -2.34
CA ASP A 22 -8.10 -9.56 -2.46
C ASP A 22 -7.69 -10.46 -1.29
N PHE A 23 -7.05 -9.90 -0.26
CA PHE A 23 -6.55 -10.63 0.93
C PHE A 23 -5.50 -11.71 0.63
N SER A 24 -4.89 -11.72 -0.55
CA SER A 24 -3.88 -12.74 -0.90
C SER A 24 -2.60 -12.60 -0.08
N PHE A 25 -2.18 -11.37 0.26
CA PHE A 25 -1.01 -11.15 1.11
C PHE A 25 -1.22 -11.70 2.53
N SER A 26 -2.43 -11.52 3.06
CA SER A 26 -2.83 -12.07 4.36
C SER A 26 -2.61 -13.58 4.48
N LEU A 27 -2.81 -14.34 3.39
CA LEU A 27 -2.64 -15.81 3.39
C LEU A 27 -1.19 -16.25 3.58
N CYS A 28 -0.23 -15.38 3.28
CA CYS A 28 1.19 -15.67 3.44
C CYS A 28 1.60 -15.74 4.92
N LEU A 29 0.84 -15.10 5.81
CA LEU A 29 1.28 -14.80 7.18
C LEU A 29 0.40 -15.50 8.23
N ALA A 30 0.80 -15.38 9.51
CA ALA A 30 0.09 -15.97 10.65
C ALA A 30 -0.14 -14.95 11.76
N ASN A 31 -1.11 -15.20 12.65
CA ASN A 31 -1.55 -14.30 13.72
C ASN A 31 -1.95 -12.90 13.22
N ILE A 32 -2.75 -12.92 12.16
CA ILE A 32 -3.15 -11.75 11.39
C ILE A 32 -4.51 -11.21 11.86
N VAL A 33 -4.58 -9.90 11.98
CA VAL A 33 -5.82 -9.12 11.84
C VAL A 33 -5.76 -8.45 10.47
N ALA A 34 -6.62 -8.84 9.54
CA ALA A 34 -6.65 -8.30 8.19
C ALA A 34 -7.83 -7.32 8.04
N THR A 35 -7.57 -6.12 7.54
CA THR A 35 -8.60 -5.10 7.35
C THR A 35 -8.67 -4.65 5.90
N SER A 36 -9.88 -4.35 5.42
CA SER A 36 -10.12 -3.70 4.12
C SER A 36 -10.91 -2.41 4.31
N LEU A 37 -10.66 -1.44 3.44
CA LEU A 37 -11.57 -0.29 3.29
C LEU A 37 -12.87 -0.71 2.59
N ASP A 38 -12.76 -1.64 1.63
CA ASP A 38 -13.88 -2.26 0.95
C ASP A 38 -14.80 -3.00 1.94
N SER A 39 -16.11 -2.98 1.66
CA SER A 39 -17.09 -3.78 2.39
C SER A 39 -17.01 -5.24 1.96
N LYS A 40 -17.47 -6.16 2.82
CA LYS A 40 -17.48 -7.60 2.50
C LYS A 40 -18.15 -7.90 1.14
N ASP A 41 -19.24 -7.19 0.84
CA ASP A 41 -20.00 -7.37 -0.39
C ASP A 41 -19.32 -6.73 -1.62
N SER A 42 -18.45 -5.73 -1.43
CA SER A 42 -17.64 -5.19 -2.54
C SER A 42 -16.45 -6.10 -2.86
N ILE A 43 -15.89 -6.85 -1.90
CA ILE A 43 -14.74 -7.75 -2.15
C ILE A 43 -15.02 -8.74 -3.28
N GLY A 44 -16.14 -9.48 -3.24
CA GLY A 44 -16.46 -10.46 -4.29
C GLY A 44 -16.71 -9.83 -5.66
N ARG A 45 -17.17 -8.56 -5.68
CA ARG A 45 -17.37 -7.78 -6.91
C ARG A 45 -16.05 -7.25 -7.47
N ASN A 46 -15.18 -6.76 -6.59
CA ASN A 46 -13.94 -6.06 -6.96
C ASN A 46 -12.80 -7.02 -7.26
N TYR A 47 -12.72 -8.14 -6.55
CA TYR A 47 -11.60 -9.08 -6.63
C TYR A 47 -12.02 -10.48 -7.09
N SER A 48 -13.22 -10.58 -7.66
CA SER A 48 -13.79 -11.81 -8.24
C SER A 48 -13.85 -12.98 -7.24
N PHE A 49 -13.93 -14.20 -7.76
CA PHE A 49 -13.93 -15.45 -7.00
C PHE A 49 -12.71 -15.60 -6.08
N TYR A 50 -11.55 -15.04 -6.46
CA TYR A 50 -10.31 -15.17 -5.69
C TYR A 50 -10.39 -14.46 -4.34
N GLY A 51 -10.94 -13.24 -4.28
CA GLY A 51 -11.12 -12.52 -3.01
C GLY A 51 -12.00 -13.28 -2.02
N GLU A 52 -13.15 -13.80 -2.47
CA GLU A 52 -14.04 -14.61 -1.62
C GLU A 52 -13.37 -15.89 -1.12
N ARG A 53 -12.63 -16.57 -1.99
CA ARG A 53 -11.89 -17.78 -1.62
C ARG A 53 -10.82 -17.48 -0.57
N ASN A 54 -10.08 -16.39 -0.72
CA ASN A 54 -9.04 -15.99 0.24
C ASN A 54 -9.65 -15.66 1.61
N LEU A 55 -10.78 -14.94 1.63
CA LEU A 55 -11.54 -14.68 2.86
C LEU A 55 -12.01 -15.97 3.56
N MET A 56 -12.46 -16.97 2.80
CA MET A 56 -12.85 -18.27 3.36
C MET A 56 -11.65 -18.98 4.01
N SER A 57 -10.51 -19.03 3.31
CA SER A 57 -9.28 -19.65 3.81
C SER A 57 -8.80 -18.98 5.11
N LEU A 58 -8.76 -17.64 5.15
CA LEU A 58 -8.38 -16.89 6.35
C LEU A 58 -9.27 -17.18 7.55
N LYS A 59 -10.59 -17.27 7.34
CA LYS A 59 -11.53 -17.66 8.40
C LYS A 59 -11.29 -19.08 8.90
N MET A 60 -11.01 -20.01 7.99
CA MET A 60 -10.68 -21.40 8.34
C MET A 60 -9.38 -21.48 9.15
N TYR A 61 -8.42 -20.59 8.88
CA TYR A 61 -7.18 -20.46 9.64
C TYR A 61 -7.32 -19.69 10.96
N GLY A 62 -8.52 -19.22 11.29
CA GLY A 62 -8.81 -18.50 12.54
C GLY A 62 -8.29 -17.05 12.54
N CYS A 63 -8.02 -16.46 11.38
CA CYS A 63 -7.65 -15.05 11.27
C CYS A 63 -8.85 -14.15 11.54
N THR A 64 -8.61 -12.99 12.14
CA THR A 64 -9.62 -11.95 12.30
C THR A 64 -9.67 -11.09 11.05
N ILE A 65 -10.86 -10.91 10.48
CA ILE A 65 -11.08 -10.09 9.29
C ILE A 65 -12.08 -8.98 9.62
N MET A 66 -11.72 -7.75 9.27
CA MET A 66 -12.57 -6.57 9.44
C MET A 66 -12.72 -5.86 8.09
N HIS A 67 -13.87 -5.27 7.85
CA HIS A 67 -14.18 -4.54 6.62
C HIS A 67 -14.56 -3.11 6.98
N GLU A 68 -14.52 -2.21 5.99
CA GLU A 68 -14.85 -0.79 6.17
C GLU A 68 -13.98 -0.10 7.24
N VAL A 69 -12.70 -0.49 7.30
CA VAL A 69 -11.70 0.11 8.19
C VAL A 69 -10.87 1.11 7.40
N ASP A 70 -10.99 2.39 7.75
CA ASP A 70 -10.18 3.46 7.18
C ASP A 70 -8.86 3.61 7.97
N ALA A 71 -7.74 3.66 7.25
CA ALA A 71 -6.41 3.85 7.83
C ALA A 71 -6.28 5.14 8.67
N HIS A 72 -7.07 6.19 8.38
CA HIS A 72 -7.07 7.46 9.12
C HIS A 72 -7.77 7.37 10.47
N THR A 73 -8.69 6.42 10.63
CA THR A 73 -9.58 6.34 11.79
C THR A 73 -9.60 4.96 12.44
N MET A 74 -8.70 4.06 12.04
CA MET A 74 -8.65 2.68 12.54
C MET A 74 -8.46 2.58 14.06
N THR A 75 -7.88 3.61 14.71
CA THR A 75 -7.79 3.73 16.17
C THR A 75 -9.16 3.81 16.86
N GLN A 76 -10.19 4.27 16.14
CA GLN A 76 -11.56 4.43 16.62
C GLN A 76 -12.40 3.17 16.40
N HIS A 77 -11.92 2.21 15.60
CA HIS A 77 -12.69 1.01 15.30
C HIS A 77 -12.81 0.14 16.58
N PRO A 78 -14.02 -0.27 17.02
CA PRO A 78 -14.22 -0.88 18.34
C PRO A 78 -13.38 -2.14 18.62
N LEU A 79 -13.03 -2.90 17.58
CA LEU A 79 -12.22 -4.12 17.70
C LEU A 79 -10.71 -3.87 17.62
N LEU A 80 -10.31 -2.67 17.21
CA LEU A 80 -8.91 -2.25 17.09
C LEU A 80 -8.52 -1.26 18.18
N ALA A 81 -9.50 -0.54 18.74
CA ALA A 81 -9.31 0.37 19.85
C ALA A 81 -8.55 -0.33 20.99
N ASN A 82 -7.48 0.32 21.46
CA ASN A 82 -6.57 -0.18 22.50
C ASN A 82 -5.83 -1.48 22.16
N GLN A 83 -5.76 -1.88 20.89
CA GLN A 83 -4.94 -2.99 20.45
C GLN A 83 -3.57 -2.50 19.99
N HIS A 84 -2.52 -3.19 20.43
CA HIS A 84 -1.17 -2.98 19.94
C HIS A 84 -0.69 -4.14 19.07
N PHE A 85 0.16 -3.82 18.09
CA PHE A 85 0.67 -4.76 17.09
C PHE A 85 2.17 -4.66 16.94
N ASP A 86 2.81 -5.82 16.79
CA ASP A 86 4.25 -5.89 16.53
C ASP A 86 4.56 -5.50 15.10
N ARG A 87 3.63 -5.72 14.16
CA ARG A 87 3.78 -5.26 12.77
C ARG A 87 2.47 -4.68 12.28
N ILE A 88 2.51 -3.46 11.77
CA ILE A 88 1.40 -2.83 11.05
C ILE A 88 1.85 -2.66 9.60
N ILE A 89 1.15 -3.28 8.67
CA ILE A 89 1.60 -3.37 7.27
C ILE A 89 0.53 -2.74 6.39
N PHE A 90 0.93 -1.78 5.56
CA PHE A 90 0.08 -1.23 4.49
C PHE A 90 0.82 -1.36 3.16
N ASN A 91 0.34 -2.28 2.31
CA ASN A 91 0.94 -2.52 1.00
C ASN A 91 0.30 -1.64 -0.07
N PHE A 92 1.10 -0.82 -0.74
CA PHE A 92 0.70 0.07 -1.84
C PHE A 92 -0.49 0.97 -1.48
N PRO A 93 -0.39 1.78 -0.39
CA PRO A 93 -1.46 2.69 0.01
C PRO A 93 -1.88 3.57 -1.16
N HIS A 94 -3.19 3.72 -1.38
CA HIS A 94 -3.73 4.42 -2.54
C HIS A 94 -5.06 5.09 -2.18
N ALA A 95 -5.33 6.27 -2.73
CA ALA A 95 -6.51 7.09 -2.43
C ALA A 95 -7.68 6.83 -3.40
N GLY A 96 -7.59 5.76 -4.19
CA GLY A 96 -8.33 5.65 -5.46
C GLY A 96 -7.83 6.68 -6.50
N PHE A 97 -8.48 6.71 -7.66
CA PHE A 97 -8.16 7.66 -8.73
C PHE A 97 -9.28 8.69 -8.89
N ILE A 98 -8.92 9.96 -8.75
CA ILE A 98 -9.76 11.11 -9.15
C ILE A 98 -9.16 11.77 -10.40
N ARG A 99 -7.84 11.64 -10.57
CA ARG A 99 -7.06 12.15 -11.70
C ARG A 99 -5.97 11.14 -12.06
N LYS A 100 -5.22 11.43 -13.13
CA LYS A 100 -4.02 10.67 -13.51
C LYS A 100 -3.03 10.56 -12.35
N GLU A 101 -2.43 9.39 -12.17
CA GLU A 101 -1.45 9.07 -11.12
C GLU A 101 -0.28 10.05 -11.05
N THR A 102 0.12 10.61 -12.19
CA THR A 102 1.23 11.58 -12.27
C THR A 102 0.82 13.02 -11.94
N SER A 103 -0.46 13.27 -11.66
CA SER A 103 -0.97 14.60 -11.30
C SER A 103 -0.55 14.97 -9.89
N LEU A 104 -0.04 16.18 -9.69
CA LEU A 104 0.33 16.68 -8.35
C LEU A 104 -0.82 16.59 -7.33
N LEU A 105 -2.06 16.85 -7.77
CA LEU A 105 -3.24 16.73 -6.91
C LEU A 105 -3.51 15.27 -6.51
N GLN A 106 -3.31 14.33 -7.43
CA GLN A 106 -3.48 12.91 -7.16
C GLN A 106 -2.38 12.39 -6.22
N ILE A 107 -1.14 12.81 -6.44
CA ILE A 107 0.01 12.53 -5.56
C ILE A 107 -0.28 13.04 -4.14
N GLU A 108 -0.84 14.24 -3.99
CA GLU A 108 -1.16 14.76 -2.66
C GLU A 108 -2.26 13.94 -1.97
N LEU A 109 -3.28 13.48 -2.69
CA LEU A 109 -4.29 12.57 -2.12
C LEU A 109 -3.67 11.26 -1.63
N HIS A 110 -2.69 10.70 -2.35
CA HIS A 110 -1.96 9.52 -1.88
C HIS A 110 -1.15 9.80 -0.62
N LYS A 111 -0.51 10.96 -0.56
CA LYS A 111 0.24 11.39 0.62
C LYS A 111 -0.66 11.54 1.84
N GLU A 112 -1.86 12.08 1.69
CA GLU A 112 -2.83 12.17 2.79
C GLU A 112 -3.18 10.80 3.37
N VAL A 113 -3.38 9.78 2.51
CA VAL A 113 -3.60 8.40 2.97
C VAL A 113 -2.43 7.87 3.80
N VAL A 114 -1.20 8.16 3.36
CA VAL A 114 0.01 7.75 4.10
C VAL A 114 0.13 8.51 5.42
N ARG A 115 -0.09 9.83 5.45
CA ARG A 115 -0.08 10.64 6.68
C ARG A 115 -1.11 10.13 7.69
N GLY A 116 -2.34 9.87 7.24
CA GLY A 116 -3.40 9.31 8.07
C GLY A 116 -3.05 7.95 8.67
N LEU A 117 -2.40 7.09 7.87
CA LEU A 117 -1.85 5.84 8.37
C LEU A 117 -0.78 6.10 9.44
N MET A 118 0.22 6.95 9.19
CA MET A 118 1.34 7.16 10.12
C MET A 118 0.84 7.57 11.51
N LYS A 119 -0.12 8.50 11.54
CA LYS A 119 -0.77 8.93 12.78
C LYS A 119 -1.45 7.76 13.51
N SER A 120 -2.36 7.07 12.85
CA SER A 120 -3.12 5.98 13.47
C SER A 120 -2.25 4.78 13.85
N ALA A 121 -1.30 4.42 13.00
CA ALA A 121 -0.40 3.30 13.22
C ALA A 121 0.62 3.61 14.32
N GLY A 122 1.08 4.86 14.44
CA GLY A 122 1.95 5.31 15.53
C GLY A 122 1.32 5.14 16.91
N GLU A 123 0.01 5.31 17.04
CA GLU A 123 -0.72 5.06 18.29
C GLU A 123 -0.91 3.56 18.60
N MET A 124 -0.87 2.71 17.57
CA MET A 124 -1.21 1.28 17.66
C MET A 124 0.00 0.35 17.55
N VAL A 125 1.18 0.85 17.19
CA VAL A 125 2.39 0.03 17.14
C VAL A 125 2.84 -0.31 18.57
N SER A 126 3.33 -1.53 18.79
CA SER A 126 3.87 -1.94 20.09
C SER A 126 5.23 -1.30 20.36
N GLU A 127 5.69 -1.39 21.60
CA GLU A 127 6.94 -0.77 22.05
C GLU A 127 8.18 -1.16 21.23
N ASP A 128 8.22 -2.35 20.64
CA ASP A 128 9.28 -2.81 19.72
C ASP A 128 8.71 -3.19 18.34
N GLY A 129 7.52 -2.67 18.02
CA GLY A 129 6.79 -2.97 16.79
C GLY A 129 7.28 -2.13 15.61
N GLU A 130 6.90 -2.50 14.39
CA GLU A 130 7.30 -1.76 13.19
C GLU A 130 6.10 -1.49 12.29
N ILE A 131 6.08 -0.30 11.69
CA ILE A 131 5.13 0.10 10.65
C ILE A 131 5.82 -0.07 9.30
N HIS A 132 5.20 -0.84 8.42
CA HIS A 132 5.77 -1.23 7.13
C HIS A 132 4.88 -0.68 6.02
N VAL A 133 5.43 0.17 5.16
CA VAL A 133 4.71 0.73 4.02
C VAL A 133 5.35 0.29 2.71
N THR A 134 4.75 -0.69 2.03
CA THR A 134 5.31 -1.12 0.75
C THR A 134 4.91 -0.12 -0.33
N HIS A 135 5.88 0.42 -1.07
CA HIS A 135 5.63 1.30 -2.21
C HIS A 135 6.61 1.03 -3.35
N LYS A 136 6.32 1.59 -4.53
CA LYS A 136 7.21 1.48 -5.70
C LYS A 136 8.28 2.57 -5.64
N THR A 137 9.47 2.29 -6.15
CA THR A 137 10.60 3.23 -6.13
C THR A 137 10.78 3.98 -7.45
N THR A 138 9.73 4.07 -8.28
CA THR A 138 9.74 4.81 -9.53
C THR A 138 8.80 6.00 -9.47
N PHE A 139 8.98 6.97 -10.35
CA PHE A 139 8.00 8.05 -10.52
C PHE A 139 6.61 7.47 -10.83
N PRO A 140 5.50 8.03 -10.29
CA PRO A 140 5.44 9.18 -9.39
C PRO A 140 5.56 8.85 -7.89
N PHE A 141 5.66 7.59 -7.52
CA PHE A 141 5.70 7.13 -6.12
C PHE A 141 6.90 7.68 -5.32
N THR A 142 8.02 7.94 -6.00
CA THR A 142 9.19 8.60 -5.40
C THR A 142 8.90 10.01 -4.88
N CYS A 143 7.82 10.65 -5.34
CA CYS A 143 7.43 11.99 -4.90
C CYS A 143 6.62 12.00 -3.59
N TRP A 144 6.36 10.83 -2.99
CA TRP A 144 5.49 10.75 -1.81
C TRP A 144 6.20 11.19 -0.53
N GLY A 145 7.51 10.97 -0.40
CA GLY A 145 8.26 11.37 0.79
C GLY A 145 7.82 10.64 2.07
N ILE A 146 7.64 9.31 1.99
CA ILE A 146 7.06 8.50 3.09
C ILE A 146 7.84 8.67 4.40
N VAL A 147 9.17 8.71 4.34
CA VAL A 147 10.02 8.86 5.54
C VAL A 147 9.82 10.23 6.18
N ASP A 148 9.87 11.30 5.39
CA ASP A 148 9.66 12.67 5.88
C ASP A 148 8.28 12.81 6.55
N MET A 149 7.23 12.29 5.92
CA MET A 149 5.88 12.28 6.49
C MET A 149 5.79 11.47 7.79
N ALA A 150 6.53 10.36 7.90
CA ALA A 150 6.58 9.57 9.12
C ALA A 150 7.29 10.34 10.25
N GLU A 151 8.37 11.05 9.94
CA GLU A 151 9.11 11.87 10.92
C GLU A 151 8.29 13.04 11.44
N GLU A 152 7.51 13.69 10.57
CA GLU A 152 6.55 14.75 10.94
C GLU A 152 5.50 14.23 11.96
N GLU A 153 5.15 12.95 11.89
CA GLU A 153 4.23 12.27 12.83
C GLU A 153 4.96 11.61 14.01
N GLY A 154 6.23 11.96 14.26
CA GLY A 154 7.00 11.49 15.42
C GLY A 154 7.51 10.06 15.32
N LEU A 155 7.49 9.47 14.12
CA LEU A 155 8.13 8.18 13.83
C LEU A 155 9.58 8.39 13.39
N CYS A 156 10.30 7.29 13.20
CA CYS A 156 11.56 7.31 12.48
C CYS A 156 11.84 6.02 11.73
N LEU A 157 12.72 6.16 10.75
CA LEU A 157 13.19 5.06 9.92
C LEU A 157 14.15 4.15 10.69
N VAL A 158 13.80 2.88 10.76
CA VAL A 158 14.65 1.80 11.27
C VAL A 158 15.52 1.25 10.13
N ASP A 159 14.91 0.94 8.99
CA ASP A 159 15.57 0.31 7.86
C ASP A 159 14.74 0.42 6.57
N GLU A 160 15.36 0.22 5.42
CA GLU A 160 14.68 0.10 4.13
C GLU A 160 15.06 -1.22 3.47
N VAL A 161 14.05 -2.02 3.14
CA VAL A 161 14.26 -3.37 2.59
C VAL A 161 13.52 -3.54 1.27
N ALA A 162 14.12 -4.30 0.36
CA ALA A 162 13.50 -4.62 -0.92
C ALA A 162 12.29 -5.54 -0.72
N PHE A 163 11.24 -5.30 -1.51
CA PHE A 163 10.06 -6.16 -1.59
C PHE A 163 10.05 -6.90 -2.92
N TRP A 164 10.00 -8.23 -2.85
CA TRP A 164 9.83 -9.09 -4.02
C TRP A 164 8.57 -9.93 -3.83
N LYS A 165 7.60 -9.84 -4.75
CA LYS A 165 6.32 -10.55 -4.60
C LYS A 165 6.52 -12.07 -4.55
N GLU A 166 7.57 -12.57 -5.21
CA GLU A 166 7.92 -13.99 -5.31
C GLU A 166 8.31 -14.58 -3.96
N GLU A 167 8.66 -13.75 -2.97
CA GLU A 167 8.97 -14.18 -1.60
C GLU A 167 7.71 -14.44 -0.76
N TYR A 168 6.52 -14.14 -1.31
CA TYR A 168 5.22 -14.29 -0.67
C TYR A 168 4.33 -15.24 -1.49
N PRO A 169 4.34 -16.54 -1.19
CA PRO A 169 3.56 -17.53 -1.93
C PRO A 169 2.07 -17.17 -1.93
N GLU A 170 1.40 -17.33 -3.07
CA GLU A 170 -0.02 -16.98 -3.26
C GLU A 170 -0.33 -15.48 -3.31
N TYR A 171 0.61 -14.59 -2.99
CA TYR A 171 0.39 -13.16 -3.09
C TYR A 171 0.22 -12.71 -4.53
N ASN A 172 -0.89 -12.00 -4.78
CA ASN A 172 -1.16 -11.34 -6.03
C ASN A 172 -1.40 -9.86 -5.77
N ASN A 173 -0.57 -8.99 -6.35
CA ASN A 173 -0.82 -7.57 -6.26
C ASN A 173 -1.97 -7.19 -7.19
N VAL A 174 -3.14 -6.96 -6.59
CA VAL A 174 -4.33 -6.43 -7.26
C VAL A 174 -4.43 -4.94 -6.99
N LYS A 175 -4.77 -4.15 -8.00
CA LYS A 175 -5.22 -2.77 -7.81
C LYS A 175 -6.72 -2.78 -7.56
N GLY A 176 -7.20 -1.99 -6.60
CA GLY A 176 -8.62 -1.72 -6.44
C GLY A 176 -9.21 -1.19 -7.76
N ASN A 177 -10.45 -1.57 -8.07
CA ASN A 177 -11.06 -1.37 -9.39
C ASN A 177 -10.85 0.05 -9.94
N GLY A 178 -10.10 0.13 -11.03
CA GLY A 178 -10.06 1.31 -11.89
C GLY A 178 -11.40 1.60 -12.54
N VAL A 179 -12.24 0.58 -12.76
CA VAL A 179 -13.57 0.71 -13.38
C VAL A 179 -14.65 0.91 -12.32
N SER A 180 -15.21 2.11 -12.25
CA SER A 180 -16.31 2.46 -11.35
C SER A 180 -17.69 2.15 -11.95
N SER A 181 -17.84 2.16 -13.28
CA SER A 181 -19.06 1.67 -13.94
C SER A 181 -18.85 1.28 -15.41
N VAL A 182 -19.73 0.40 -15.91
CA VAL A 182 -19.84 0.08 -17.34
C VAL A 182 -21.31 0.12 -17.72
N ALA A 183 -21.71 0.95 -18.67
CA ALA A 183 -23.06 1.07 -19.21
C ALA A 183 -23.07 0.86 -20.73
N ILE A 184 -24.26 0.52 -21.25
CA ILE A 184 -24.54 0.54 -22.68
C ILE A 184 -25.60 1.61 -22.87
N GLU A 185 -25.23 2.67 -23.57
CA GLU A 185 -26.04 3.86 -23.82
C GLU A 185 -26.23 4.06 -25.33
N GLY A 186 -26.85 5.18 -25.72
CA GLY A 186 -27.26 5.44 -27.10
C GLY A 186 -28.67 4.92 -27.40
N GLY A 187 -29.39 5.62 -28.29
CA GLY A 187 -30.77 5.28 -28.69
C GLY A 187 -30.89 3.86 -29.25
N ASP A 188 -29.83 3.37 -29.88
CA ASP A 188 -29.73 2.03 -30.47
C ASP A 188 -28.88 1.05 -29.62
N LYS A 189 -28.46 1.46 -28.41
CA LYS A 189 -27.59 0.68 -27.50
C LYS A 189 -26.23 0.30 -28.11
N ASP A 190 -25.66 1.19 -28.90
CA ASP A 190 -24.41 1.03 -29.62
C ASP A 190 -23.20 1.70 -28.94
N GLU A 191 -23.43 2.47 -27.87
CA GLU A 191 -22.36 3.14 -27.13
C GLU A 191 -22.00 2.39 -25.85
N VAL A 192 -20.73 2.01 -25.70
CA VAL A 192 -20.22 1.44 -24.44
C VAL A 192 -19.58 2.56 -23.63
N VAL A 193 -20.21 2.90 -22.50
CA VAL A 193 -19.68 3.88 -21.56
C VAL A 193 -18.93 3.13 -20.47
N VAL A 194 -17.63 3.34 -20.40
CA VAL A 194 -16.77 2.82 -19.33
C VAL A 194 -16.32 4.01 -18.51
N ILE A 195 -16.72 4.05 -17.25
CA ILE A 195 -16.23 5.05 -16.30
C ILE A 195 -15.19 4.35 -15.44
N GLY A 196 -13.95 4.82 -15.54
CA GLY A 196 -12.84 4.29 -14.78
C GLY A 196 -11.47 4.79 -15.20
N ASP A 197 -10.55 4.84 -14.25
CA ASP A 197 -9.14 5.20 -14.46
C ASP A 197 -8.27 3.93 -14.44
N GLU A 198 -7.32 3.80 -15.36
CA GLU A 198 -6.49 2.59 -15.54
C GLU A 198 -7.31 1.29 -15.67
N VAL A 199 -8.34 1.33 -16.51
CA VAL A 199 -9.22 0.21 -16.82
C VAL A 199 -8.43 -1.06 -17.19
N ASP A 200 -8.35 -2.01 -16.26
CA ASP A 200 -7.76 -3.32 -16.51
C ASP A 200 -8.55 -4.02 -17.64
N SER A 201 -7.86 -4.40 -18.70
CA SER A 201 -8.47 -4.96 -19.91
C SER A 201 -9.18 -6.29 -19.65
N VAL A 202 -8.73 -7.06 -18.65
CA VAL A 202 -9.34 -8.33 -18.22
C VAL A 202 -10.60 -8.07 -17.39
N CYS A 203 -10.57 -7.12 -16.44
CA CYS A 203 -11.74 -6.70 -15.66
C CYS A 203 -12.80 -6.04 -16.54
N LEU A 204 -12.40 -5.21 -17.49
CA LEU A 204 -13.29 -4.63 -18.49
C LEU A 204 -13.91 -5.72 -19.36
N ALA A 205 -13.09 -6.64 -19.90
CA ALA A 205 -13.58 -7.73 -20.73
C ALA A 205 -14.56 -8.63 -19.95
N ASN A 206 -14.29 -8.94 -18.68
CA ASN A 206 -15.19 -9.72 -17.83
C ASN A 206 -16.50 -8.98 -17.53
N SER A 207 -16.45 -7.67 -17.31
CA SER A 207 -17.65 -6.83 -17.12
C SER A 207 -18.49 -6.72 -18.40
N LEU A 208 -17.84 -6.57 -19.56
CA LEU A 208 -18.50 -6.56 -20.87
C LEU A 208 -19.08 -7.95 -21.23
N ARG A 209 -18.40 -9.06 -20.90
CA ARG A 209 -18.88 -10.43 -21.14
C ARG A 209 -20.22 -10.71 -20.46
N LYS A 210 -20.49 -10.13 -19.30
CA LYS A 210 -21.79 -10.25 -18.62
C LYS A 210 -22.92 -9.53 -19.37
N LYS A 211 -22.58 -8.57 -20.25
CA LYS A 211 -23.54 -7.74 -21.00
C LYS A 211 -23.71 -8.14 -22.47
N PHE A 212 -22.76 -8.86 -23.07
CA PHE A 212 -22.82 -9.30 -24.48
C PHE A 212 -23.00 -10.82 -24.62
N LYS A 213 -23.90 -11.27 -25.51
CA LYS A 213 -24.13 -12.70 -25.84
C LYS A 213 -23.04 -13.34 -26.73
N LYS A 214 -22.08 -12.56 -27.25
CA LYS A 214 -21.00 -13.03 -28.14
C LYS A 214 -19.63 -12.59 -27.63
N ARG A 215 -18.62 -13.45 -27.88
CA ARG A 215 -17.26 -13.33 -27.36
C ARG A 215 -16.41 -12.37 -28.19
N VAL A 216 -15.80 -11.38 -27.56
CA VAL A 216 -14.73 -10.54 -28.13
C VAL A 216 -13.41 -10.88 -27.42
N THR A 217 -12.32 -11.02 -28.18
CA THR A 217 -10.98 -11.31 -27.67
C THR A 217 -10.10 -10.11 -28.01
N LEU A 218 -9.43 -9.54 -27.00
CA LEU A 218 -8.44 -8.48 -27.18
C LEU A 218 -7.07 -9.08 -26.81
N GLU A 219 -6.11 -9.02 -27.72
CA GLU A 219 -4.70 -9.31 -27.44
C GLU A 219 -4.00 -7.98 -27.20
N GLY A 220 -3.54 -7.76 -25.97
CA GLY A 220 -2.71 -6.62 -25.59
C GLY A 220 -1.25 -7.03 -25.60
N ASP A 221 -0.42 -6.20 -26.20
CA ASP A 221 1.03 -6.36 -26.25
C ASP A 221 1.61 -6.29 -24.81
N LEU A 222 2.17 -7.40 -24.33
CA LEU A 222 2.85 -7.49 -23.03
C LEU A 222 4.23 -6.84 -23.14
N GLY A 223 4.23 -5.52 -23.30
CA GLY A 223 5.42 -4.71 -23.48
C GLY A 223 5.94 -4.14 -22.16
N ARG A 224 7.12 -4.63 -21.76
CA ARG A 224 8.10 -4.06 -20.82
C ARG A 224 8.00 -4.49 -19.34
N MET A 225 8.71 -5.58 -19.03
CA MET A 225 9.29 -5.79 -17.71
C MET A 225 10.41 -4.76 -17.50
N ASP A 226 10.05 -3.54 -17.13
CA ASP A 226 10.99 -2.68 -16.43
C ASP A 226 10.98 -3.11 -14.96
N SER A 227 12.16 -3.33 -14.39
CA SER A 227 12.34 -3.82 -13.01
C SER A 227 11.63 -2.90 -12.01
N ASN A 228 10.38 -3.25 -11.67
CA ASN A 228 9.52 -2.65 -10.65
C ASN A 228 10.10 -2.92 -9.26
N TRP A 229 11.23 -2.28 -8.95
CA TRP A 229 11.81 -2.35 -7.62
C TRP A 229 10.84 -1.70 -6.62
N MET A 230 10.58 -2.40 -5.54
CA MET A 230 9.65 -2.00 -4.48
C MET A 230 10.41 -1.99 -3.17
N MET A 231 10.00 -1.11 -2.27
CA MET A 231 10.69 -0.87 -1.02
C MET A 231 9.68 -0.85 0.13
N ILE A 232 10.13 -1.35 1.28
CA ILE A 232 9.46 -1.24 2.56
C ILE A 232 10.34 -0.42 3.49
N PRO A 233 10.01 0.87 3.72
CA PRO A 233 10.48 1.59 4.89
C PRO A 233 9.88 0.92 6.13
N ARG A 234 10.75 0.55 7.06
CA ARG A 234 10.40 0.00 8.37
C ARG A 234 10.51 1.14 9.36
N LEU A 235 9.38 1.56 9.91
CA LEU A 235 9.25 2.74 10.75
C LEU A 235 8.90 2.34 12.19
N HIS A 236 9.30 3.14 13.16
CA HIS A 236 9.01 2.92 14.58
C HIS A 236 8.76 4.25 15.30
N THR A 237 8.09 4.21 16.45
CA THR A 237 7.93 5.37 17.33
C THR A 237 9.27 5.81 17.91
N ARG A 238 9.55 7.11 17.96
CA ARG A 238 10.79 7.61 18.59
C ARG A 238 10.80 7.32 20.10
N LYS A 239 11.86 6.68 20.61
CA LYS A 239 12.14 6.55 22.06
C LYS A 239 13.18 7.60 22.47
N GLY A 240 12.72 8.78 22.93
CA GLY A 240 13.63 9.88 23.29
C GLY A 240 14.43 10.40 22.08
N ASP A 241 15.69 10.80 22.29
CA ASP A 241 16.56 11.35 21.23
C ASP A 241 17.22 10.28 20.34
N GLN A 242 16.93 8.98 20.54
CA GLN A 242 17.60 7.90 19.83
C GLN A 242 16.62 7.17 18.90
N CYS A 243 16.88 7.29 17.60
CA CYS A 243 16.36 6.33 16.63
C CYS A 243 17.36 5.19 16.47
N PRO A 244 16.90 3.92 16.45
CA PRO A 244 17.76 2.79 16.11
C PRO A 244 18.09 2.86 14.61
N ILE A 245 19.04 3.71 14.25
CA ILE A 245 19.52 3.83 12.86
C ILE A 245 20.31 2.56 12.55
N ASN A 246 19.90 1.81 11.52
CA ASN A 246 20.74 0.75 10.95
C ASN A 246 21.97 1.39 10.26
N PRO A 247 23.21 1.21 10.76
CA PRO A 247 24.41 1.77 10.15
C PRO A 247 24.75 1.15 8.79
N TYR A 248 24.07 0.06 8.41
CA TYR A 248 24.18 -0.58 7.10
C TYR A 248 23.07 -0.16 6.12
N SER A 249 22.16 0.73 6.51
CA SER A 249 21.19 1.31 5.57
C SER A 249 21.96 2.08 4.49
N SER A 250 21.78 1.66 3.24
CA SER A 250 22.49 2.25 2.09
C SER A 250 22.08 3.70 1.80
N PHE A 251 21.10 4.23 2.51
CA PHE A 251 20.49 5.54 2.28
C PHE A 251 20.96 6.66 3.22
N GLY A 252 21.42 6.35 4.44
CA GLY A 252 21.95 7.36 5.37
C GLY A 252 23.17 8.14 4.84
N ARG A 253 23.81 7.68 3.77
CA ARG A 253 24.91 8.38 3.07
C ARG A 253 24.48 9.36 1.98
N ARG A 254 23.21 9.37 1.56
CA ARG A 254 22.74 10.27 0.49
C ARG A 254 22.28 11.64 0.99
N HIS A 255 21.76 11.73 2.22
CA HIS A 255 21.35 13.02 2.78
C HIS A 255 22.53 13.93 3.15
N SER A 256 23.69 13.36 3.52
CA SER A 256 24.88 14.15 3.85
C SER A 256 25.60 14.78 2.65
N GLN A 257 25.27 14.38 1.40
CA GLN A 257 25.93 14.92 0.20
C GLN A 257 25.14 16.04 -0.49
N VAL A 258 23.89 16.28 -0.11
CA VAL A 258 23.07 17.35 -0.70
C VAL A 258 23.26 18.68 0.04
N GLU A 259 23.53 18.65 1.35
CA GLU A 259 23.79 19.88 2.13
C GLU A 259 25.18 20.49 1.89
N GLU A 260 26.15 19.72 1.36
CA GLU A 260 27.50 20.23 1.05
C GLU A 260 27.58 20.98 -0.29
N MET A 261 26.52 20.97 -1.12
CA MET A 261 26.48 21.66 -2.42
C MET A 261 25.74 23.01 -2.41
N THR A 262 25.15 23.43 -1.29
CA THR A 262 24.42 24.72 -1.19
C THR A 262 25.03 25.73 -0.21
N GLY A 263 26.22 25.47 0.33
CA GLY A 263 26.88 26.37 1.28
C GLY A 263 28.32 26.66 0.89
N ASN A 264 28.55 27.59 -0.03
CA ASN A 264 29.73 28.46 -0.05
C ASN A 264 29.57 29.53 -1.14
N GLY A 265 29.08 30.69 -0.72
CA GLY A 265 28.94 31.84 -1.59
C GLY A 265 28.69 33.11 -0.80
N ASP A 266 29.56 33.43 0.15
CA ASP A 266 29.65 34.77 0.74
C ASP A 266 31.10 35.07 1.13
N GLY A 267 31.60 36.23 0.70
CA GLY A 267 32.69 36.88 1.42
C GLY A 267 33.77 37.57 0.59
N GLU A 268 33.56 38.87 0.35
CA GLU A 268 34.59 39.93 0.26
C GLU A 268 35.34 40.04 -1.07
N GLY A 269 35.34 41.15 -1.81
CA GLY A 269 35.12 42.57 -1.52
C GLY A 269 36.18 43.34 -2.33
N HIS A 270 35.90 44.57 -2.80
CA HIS A 270 36.85 45.69 -2.85
C HIS A 270 36.22 46.95 -3.47
N ARG A 271 36.18 47.99 -2.63
CA ARG A 271 36.31 49.44 -2.88
C ARG A 271 36.35 49.94 -4.33
N ALA A 272 35.38 50.79 -4.69
CA ALA A 272 35.54 52.25 -4.90
C ALA A 272 34.15 52.88 -5.10
#